data_AF-A0A7C5Z151-F1
#
_entry.id   AF-A0A7C5Z151-F1
#
_cell.length_a   1.000
_cell.length_b   1.000
_cell.length_c   1.000
_cell.angle_alpha   90.00
_cell.angle_beta   90.00
_cell.angle_gamma   90.00
#
_symmetry.space_group_name_H-M   'P 1'
#
loop_
_entity.id
_entity.type
_entity.pdbx_description
1 polymer ?
#
loop_
_entity_poly.entity_id
_entity_poly.type
_entity_poly.pdbx_seq_one_letter_code
_entity_poly.pdbx_strand_id
1 'polypeptide(L)' 'MKTEADCYGRMFPDVTRIARNEPVTGKVFGYRVDQPGIAVTNRFATVDHESWERCMKCPEFDGCYRLSVGTALMELAVKS' A
#
# COMPACT_ATOMS: atom_id res chain seq x y z
N MET A 1 -17.82 14.36 15.97
CA MET A 1 -16.54 13.64 15.94
C MET A 1 -16.72 12.50 14.96
N LYS A 2 -16.24 12.64 13.72
CA LYS A 2 -16.35 11.55 12.73
C LYS A 2 -15.41 10.46 13.21
N THR A 3 -15.95 9.30 13.55
CA THR A 3 -15.18 8.06 13.67
C THR A 3 -14.48 7.88 12.34
N GLU A 4 -13.16 8.09 12.30
CA GLU A 4 -12.33 7.76 11.15
C GLU A 4 -12.74 6.36 10.71
N ALA A 5 -13.28 6.25 9.49
CA ALA A 5 -13.73 4.97 8.99
C ALA A 5 -12.56 3.99 9.14
N ASP A 6 -12.80 2.77 9.63
CA ASP A 6 -11.75 1.79 9.99
C ASP A 6 -10.63 1.67 8.94
N CYS A 7 -10.92 1.97 7.68
CA CYS A 7 -9.99 1.96 6.56
C CYS A 7 -9.05 3.18 6.39
N TYR A 8 -9.10 4.20 7.23
CA TYR A 8 -8.26 5.40 7.11
C TYR A 8 -6.77 5.05 7.25
N GLY A 9 -5.90 5.60 6.40
CA GLY A 9 -4.45 5.33 6.44
C GLY A 9 -4.00 3.96 5.92
N ARG A 10 -4.91 3.09 5.46
CA ARG A 10 -4.60 1.69 5.09
C ARG A 10 -4.49 1.44 3.57
N MET A 11 -4.29 2.49 2.77
CA MET A 11 -4.27 2.35 1.29
C MET A 11 -3.05 1.59 0.77
N PHE A 12 -1.91 1.74 1.43
CA PHE A 12 -0.64 1.09 1.07
C PHE A 12 -0.38 -0.11 1.99
N PRO A 13 0.31 -1.15 1.50
CA PRO A 13 0.80 -2.23 2.35
C PRO A 13 1.96 -1.73 3.22
N ASP A 14 2.30 -2.51 4.25
CA ASP A 14 3.59 -2.41 4.93
C ASP A 14 4.73 -2.72 3.92
N VAL A 15 5.57 -1.72 3.66
CA VAL A 15 6.70 -1.83 2.73
C VAL A 15 8.02 -2.19 3.43
N THR A 16 8.00 -2.30 4.76
CA THR A 16 9.16 -2.73 5.57
C THR A 16 9.42 -4.22 5.47
N ARG A 17 8.38 -5.03 5.28
CA ARG A 17 8.52 -6.46 4.98
C ARG A 17 8.70 -6.66 3.48
N ILE A 18 9.49 -7.63 3.06
CA ILE A 18 9.54 -8.09 1.65
C ILE A 18 9.12 -9.55 1.67
N ALA A 19 7.86 -9.83 1.33
CA ALA A 19 7.44 -11.18 1.01
C ALA A 19 7.86 -11.49 -0.44
N ARG A 20 8.52 -12.63 -0.64
CA ARG A 20 9.00 -13.07 -1.96
C ARG A 20 8.01 -14.07 -2.53
N ASN A 21 7.74 -13.95 -3.84
CA ASN A 21 6.84 -14.84 -4.58
C ASN A 21 5.37 -14.82 -4.11
N GLU A 22 5.01 -13.87 -3.25
CA GLU A 22 3.66 -13.64 -2.76
C GLU A 22 3.28 -12.16 -2.94
N PRO A 23 2.02 -11.84 -3.27
CA PRO A 23 1.56 -10.47 -3.31
C PRO A 23 1.41 -9.92 -1.89
N VAL A 24 1.90 -8.71 -1.66
CA VAL A 24 1.64 -7.96 -0.42
C VAL A 24 0.69 -6.83 -0.74
N THR A 25 -0.45 -6.80 -0.06
CA THR A 25 -1.57 -5.92 -0.40
C THR A 25 -1.95 -5.01 0.77
N GLY A 26 -2.08 -3.73 0.46
CA GLY A 26 -2.88 -2.79 1.25
C GLY A 26 -4.32 -2.82 0.76
N LYS A 27 -5.12 -1.82 1.15
CA LYS A 27 -6.50 -1.69 0.67
C LYS A 27 -6.59 -1.38 -0.83
N VAL A 28 -5.64 -0.61 -1.37
CA VAL A 28 -5.65 -0.18 -2.78
C VAL A 28 -4.37 -0.60 -3.47
N PHE A 29 -3.24 -0.22 -2.89
CA PHE A 29 -1.94 -0.47 -3.48
C PHE A 29 -1.40 -1.81 -2.98
N GLY A 30 -0.61 -2.46 -3.81
CA GLY A 30 0.14 -3.64 -3.46
C GLY A 30 1.47 -3.68 -4.18
N TYR A 31 2.29 -4.65 -3.85
CA TYR A 31 3.48 -4.96 -4.61
C TYR A 31 3.71 -6.47 -4.66
N ARG A 32 4.50 -6.89 -5.64
CA ARG A 32 5.00 -8.25 -5.75
C ARG A 32 6.48 -8.24 -6.13
N VAL A 33 7.24 -9.09 -5.45
CA VAL A 33 8.65 -9.34 -5.75
C VAL A 33 8.77 -10.79 -6.20
N ASP A 34 9.03 -10.98 -7.48
CA ASP A 34 9.32 -12.31 -8.01
C ASP A 34 10.81 -12.60 -7.84
N GLN A 35 11.07 -13.72 -7.18
CA GLN A 35 12.41 -14.24 -6.96
C GLN A 35 12.36 -15.78 -7.03
N PRO A 36 12.31 -16.34 -8.25
CA PRO A 36 12.58 -17.76 -8.44
C PRO A 36 14.08 -18.01 -8.21
N GLY A 37 14.42 -18.61 -7.07
CA GLY A 37 15.81 -18.91 -6.69
C GLY A 37 16.54 -17.73 -6.02
N ILE A 38 17.80 -17.49 -6.41
CA ILE A 38 18.70 -16.59 -5.65
C ILE A 38 18.63 -15.14 -6.13
N ALA A 39 18.13 -14.88 -7.34
CA ALA A 39 18.05 -13.55 -7.92
C ALA A 39 16.60 -13.03 -7.96
N VAL A 40 16.40 -11.76 -7.60
CA VAL A 40 15.15 -11.05 -7.88
C VAL A 40 15.04 -10.89 -9.39
N THR A 41 13.95 -11.39 -9.97
CA THR A 41 13.69 -11.28 -11.41
C THR A 41 12.76 -10.11 -11.71
N ASN A 42 11.85 -9.77 -10.80
CA ASN A 42 10.90 -8.69 -11.03
C ASN A 42 10.44 -8.00 -9.74
N ARG A 43 10.09 -6.72 -9.86
CA ARG A 43 9.40 -5.93 -8.84
C ARG A 43 8.33 -5.07 -9.52
N PHE A 44 7.08 -5.22 -9.13
CA PHE A 44 6.01 -4.41 -9.69
C PHE A 44 4.97 -4.03 -8.63
N ALA A 45 4.44 -2.83 -8.79
CA ALA A 45 3.30 -2.35 -8.02
C ALA A 45 2.00 -2.88 -8.63
N THR A 46 1.01 -3.10 -7.77
CA THR A 46 -0.35 -3.48 -8.17
C THR A 46 -1.34 -2.47 -7.61
N VAL A 47 -2.46 -2.29 -8.30
CA VAL A 47 -3.55 -1.41 -7.90
C VAL A 47 -4.86 -2.18 -7.99
N ASP A 48 -5.59 -2.26 -6.88
CA ASP A 48 -6.99 -2.68 -6.87
C ASP A 48 -7.85 -1.49 -7.30
N HIS A 49 -8.24 -1.49 -8.58
CA HIS A 49 -9.05 -0.44 -9.17
C HIS A 49 -10.45 -0.32 -8.54
N GLU A 50 -11.06 -1.43 -8.11
CA GLU A 50 -12.38 -1.38 -7.48
C GLU A 50 -12.30 -0.67 -6.12
N SER A 51 -11.28 -1.03 -5.32
CA SER A 51 -11.03 -0.36 -4.05
C SER A 51 -10.63 1.10 -4.22
N TRP A 52 -9.90 1.44 -5.29
CA TRP A 52 -9.57 2.82 -5.64
C TRP A 52 -10.83 3.65 -5.91
N GLU A 53 -11.73 3.17 -6.78
CA GLU A 53 -12.99 3.85 -7.09
C GLU A 53 -13.87 4.05 -5.85
N ARG A 54 -13.86 3.08 -4.92
CA ARG A 54 -14.55 3.22 -3.62
C ARG A 54 -13.90 4.28 -2.75
N CYS A 55 -12.57 4.36 -2.71
CA CYS A 55 -11.83 5.37 -1.96
C CYS A 55 -12.08 6.78 -2.51
N MET A 56 -12.14 6.97 -3.83
CA MET A 56 -12.41 8.30 -4.43
C MET A 56 -13.78 8.87 -4.07
N LYS A 57 -14.75 8.02 -3.71
CA LYS A 57 -16.08 8.45 -3.24
C LYS A 57 -16.10 8.87 -1.77
N CYS A 58 -15.00 8.66 -1.03
CA CYS A 58 -14.91 9.03 0.37
C CYS A 58 -14.66 10.54 0.53
N PRO A 59 -15.44 11.27 1.36
CA PRO A 59 -15.21 12.69 1.60
C PRO A 59 -13.84 13.02 2.21
N GLU A 60 -13.20 12.04 2.86
CA GLU A 60 -11.91 12.20 3.53
C GLU A 60 -10.75 11.60 2.71
N PHE A 61 -10.99 11.32 1.43
CA PHE A 61 -10.02 10.68 0.53
C PHE A 61 -8.66 11.37 0.53
N ASP A 62 -8.62 12.69 0.35
CA ASP A 62 -7.34 13.43 0.25
C ASP A 62 -6.49 13.30 1.51
N GLY A 63 -7.11 13.45 2.70
CA GLY A 63 -6.42 13.24 3.97
C GLY A 63 -5.95 11.80 4.16
N CYS A 64 -6.82 10.83 3.86
CA CYS A 64 -6.51 9.40 3.95
C CYS A 64 -5.33 9.03 3.04
N TYR A 65 -5.35 9.52 1.81
CA TYR A 65 -4.31 9.29 0.82
C TYR A 65 -2.98 9.91 1.27
N ARG A 66 -2.97 11.19 1.67
CA ARG A 66 -1.76 11.87 2.15
C ARG A 66 -1.15 11.18 3.37
N LEU A 67 -1.98 10.79 4.35
CA LEU A 67 -1.50 10.05 5.51
C LEU A 67 -0.90 8.70 5.12
N SER A 68 -1.59 7.95 4.26
CA SER A 68 -1.12 6.64 3.82
C SER A 68 0.20 6.74 3.05
N VAL A 69 0.34 7.73 2.16
CA VAL A 69 1.58 8.01 1.42
C VAL A 69 2.70 8.41 2.38
N GLY A 70 2.44 9.35 3.29
CA GLY A 70 3.43 9.80 4.28
C GLY A 70 3.94 8.64 5.15
N THR A 71 3.05 7.75 5.57
CA THR A 71 3.39 6.54 6.34
C THR A 71 4.31 5.63 5.52
N ALA A 72 3.93 5.30 4.28
CA ALA A 72 4.75 4.46 3.42
C ALA A 72 6.15 5.08 3.13
N LEU A 73 6.22 6.40 2.95
CA LEU A 73 7.51 7.10 2.79
C LEU A 73 8.38 7.02 4.04
N MET A 74 7.79 7.19 5.23
CA MET A 74 8.51 7.04 6.50
C MET A 74 9.04 5.61 6.68
N GLU A 75 8.25 4.59 6.36
CA GLU A 75 8.67 3.20 6.39
C GLU A 75 9.87 2.92 5.47
N LEU A 76 9.86 3.48 4.26
CA LEU A 76 10.99 3.37 3.33
C LEU A 76 12.23 4.08 3.87
N ALA A 77 12.07 5.27 4.46
CA ALA A 77 13.17 6.05 4.99
C ALA A 77 13.86 5.36 6.19
N VAL A 78 13.11 4.67 7.05
CA VAL A 78 13.65 3.94 8.21
C VAL A 78 14.39 2.66 7.81
N LYS A 79 14.01 2.04 6.69
CA LYS A 79 14.60 0.78 6.20
C LYS A 79 15.82 0.97 5.29
N SER A 80 15.99 2.16 4.73
CA SER A 80 17.12 2.53 3.86
C SER A 80 18.38 2.79 4.68
#